data_AF-A0A0D0PK41-F1
#
_entry.id   AF-A0A0D0PK41-F1
#
_cell.length_a   1.000
_cell.length_b   1.000
_cell.length_c   1.000
_cell.angle_alpha   90.00
_cell.angle_beta   90.00
_cell.angle_gamma   90.00
#
_symmetry.space_group_name_H-M   'P 1'
#
loop_
_entity.id
_entity.type
_entity.pdbx_description
1 polymer ?
#
loop_
_entity_poly.entity_id
_entity_poly.type
_entity_poly.pdbx_seq_one_letter_code
_entity_poly.pdbx_strand_id
1 'polypeptide(L)'
;MTLILLAAACLLAVTLGYAGLCAASPFGDCRKCDGLGHLLTFDRHGKPKRGKTCRRCKGVGKRIRVGRHLFNIAHRTWHAGTN
;
A
#
# COMPACT_ATOMS: atom_id res chain seq x y z
N MET A 1 29.63 14.95 16.84
CA MET A 1 29.18 15.32 15.47
C MET A 1 28.92 14.10 14.59
N THR A 2 29.71 13.04 14.68
CA THR A 2 29.54 11.77 13.93
C THR A 2 28.21 11.06 14.19
N LEU A 3 27.74 11.03 15.44
CA LEU A 3 26.46 10.37 15.78
C LEU A 3 25.23 11.04 15.14
N ILE A 4 25.26 12.37 14.99
CA ILE A 4 24.16 13.12 14.36
C ILE A 4 24.12 12.83 12.86
N LEU A 5 25.29 12.81 12.21
CA LEU A 5 25.39 12.47 10.79
C LEU A 5 24.97 11.01 10.52
N LEU A 6 25.36 10.09 11.40
CA LEU A 6 24.93 8.69 11.31
C LEU A 6 23.41 8.57 11.46
N ALA A 7 22.83 9.23 12.46
CA ALA A 7 21.38 9.23 12.66
C ALA A 7 20.63 9.80 11.44
N ALA A 8 21.12 10.93 10.89
CA ALA A 8 20.55 11.53 9.69
C ALA A 8 20.65 10.59 8.47
N ALA A 9 21.79 9.92 8.28
CA ALA A 9 21.98 8.96 7.20
C ALA A 9 21.03 7.75 7.33
N CYS A 10 20.85 7.21 8.54
CA CYS A 10 19.90 6.13 8.79
C CYS A 10 18.45 6.55 8.47
N LEU A 11 18.05 7.75 8.88
CA LEU A 11 16.72 8.28 8.57
C LEU A 11 16.52 8.48 7.06
N LEU A 12 17.52 9.00 6.36
CA LEU A 12 17.49 9.15 4.90
C LEU A 12 17.40 7.78 4.21
N ALA A 13 18.16 6.79 4.64
CA ALA A 13 18.10 5.44 4.08
C ALA A 13 16.71 4.81 4.24
N VAL A 14 16.09 4.95 5.42
CA VAL A 14 14.74 4.43 5.67
C VAL A 14 13.68 5.16 4.84
N THR A 15 13.74 6.49 4.78
CA THR A 15 12.78 7.29 4.01
C THR A 15 12.89 7.05 2.51
N LEU A 16 14.10 7.03 1.96
CA LEU A 16 14.35 6.75 0.55
C LEU A 16 14.04 5.29 0.20
N GLY A 17 14.36 4.34 1.08
CA GLY A 17 14.02 2.93 0.90
C GLY A 17 12.49 2.71 0.86
N TYR A 18 11.74 3.37 1.75
CA TYR A 18 10.28 3.32 1.74
C TYR A 18 9.69 3.99 0.49
N ALA A 19 10.25 5.12 0.06
CA ALA A 19 9.84 5.78 -1.18
C ALA A 19 10.10 4.90 -2.41
N GLY A 20 11.27 4.27 -2.49
CA GLY A 20 11.63 3.31 -3.53
C GLY A 20 10.68 2.11 -3.57
N LEU A 21 10.33 1.56 -2.40
CA LEU A 21 9.33 0.48 -2.31
C LEU A 21 7.95 0.92 -2.80
N CYS A 22 7.53 2.15 -2.49
CA CYS A 22 6.27 2.70 -2.97
C CYS A 22 6.26 2.95 -4.50
N ALA A 23 7.43 3.23 -5.09
CA ALA A 23 7.59 3.40 -6.52
C ALA A 23 7.60 2.05 -7.26
N ALA A 24 8.37 1.08 -6.77
CA ALA A 24 8.49 -0.25 -7.38
C ALA A 24 7.22 -1.10 -7.20
N SER A 25 6.55 -1.00 -6.03
CA SER A 25 5.33 -1.74 -5.71
C SER A 25 4.21 -0.80 -5.27
N PRO A 26 3.53 -0.14 -6.22
CA PRO A 26 2.49 0.84 -5.90
C PRO A 26 1.24 0.20 -5.28
N PHE A 27 1.06 -1.11 -5.45
CA PHE A 27 -0.09 -1.86 -4.95
C PHE A 27 0.30 -2.69 -3.71
N GLY A 28 -0.35 -2.41 -2.59
CA GLY A 28 -0.31 -3.25 -1.40
C GLY A 28 -1.54 -4.16 -1.32
N ASP A 29 -1.44 -5.20 -0.49
CA ASP A 29 -2.59 -6.07 -0.23
C ASP A 29 -3.69 -5.35 0.55
N CYS A 30 -4.93 -5.69 0.21
CA CYS A 30 -6.06 -5.18 0.96
C CYS A 30 -6.09 -5.81 2.35
N ARG A 31 -5.76 -5.03 3.38
CA ARG A 31 -5.79 -5.41 4.81
C ARG A 31 -7.10 -6.00 5.36
N LYS A 32 -8.17 -6.07 4.55
CA LYS A 32 -9.47 -6.62 4.97
C LYS A 32 -9.69 -8.04 4.46
N CYS A 33 -9.03 -8.41 3.37
CA CYS A 33 -9.12 -9.74 2.76
C CYS A 33 -7.74 -10.34 2.51
N ASP A 34 -6.69 -9.73 3.05
CA ASP A 34 -5.29 -10.18 2.96
C ASP A 34 -4.85 -10.59 1.55
N GLY A 35 -5.23 -9.77 0.56
CA GLY A 35 -4.87 -10.02 -0.84
C GLY A 35 -5.81 -10.95 -1.62
N LEU A 36 -6.72 -11.67 -0.96
CA LEU A 36 -7.59 -12.69 -1.60
C LEU A 36 -8.71 -12.13 -2.48
N GLY A 37 -9.09 -10.85 -2.28
CA GLY A 37 -10.22 -10.24 -2.97
C GLY A 37 -11.60 -10.65 -2.44
N HIS A 38 -11.67 -11.58 -1.50
CA HIS A 38 -12.91 -12.05 -0.87
C HIS A 38 -12.67 -12.40 0.60
N LEU A 39 -13.75 -12.47 1.37
CA LEU A 39 -13.69 -12.93 2.76
C LEU A 39 -13.52 -14.45 2.76
N LEU A 40 -12.62 -14.97 3.61
CA LEU A 40 -12.54 -16.40 3.87
C LEU A 40 -13.68 -16.82 4.79
N THR A 41 -14.36 -17.90 4.42
CA THR A 41 -15.36 -18.58 5.25
C THR A 41 -14.94 -20.03 5.39
N PHE A 42 -15.36 -20.70 6.46
CA PHE A 42 -15.04 -22.11 6.66
C PHE A 42 -16.33 -22.91 6.66
N ASP A 43 -16.31 -24.10 6.04
CA ASP A 43 -17.44 -25.01 6.13
C ASP A 43 -17.50 -25.67 7.52
N ARG A 44 -18.57 -26.44 7.75
CA ARG A 44 -18.76 -27.20 9.00
C ARG A 44 -17.66 -28.23 9.30
N HIS A 45 -16.81 -28.55 8.32
CA HIS A 45 -15.68 -29.47 8.45
C HIS A 45 -14.33 -28.73 8.47
N GLY A 46 -14.34 -27.40 8.61
CA GLY A 46 -13.13 -26.57 8.66
C GLY A 46 -12.44 -26.33 7.31
N LYS A 47 -13.05 -26.71 6.18
CA LYS A 47 -12.47 -26.47 4.85
C LYS A 47 -12.68 -25.01 4.44
N PRO A 48 -11.63 -24.31 3.97
CA PRO A 48 -11.76 -22.94 3.51
C PRO A 48 -12.64 -22.88 2.25
N LYS A 49 -13.64 -22.01 2.29
CA LYS A 49 -14.51 -21.66 1.18
C LYS A 49 -14.43 -20.17 0.90
N ARG A 50 -14.55 -19.85 -0.39
CA ARG A 50 -14.71 -18.49 -0.88
C ARG A 50 -16.00 -17.90 -0.31
N GLY A 51 -15.86 -16.93 0.58
CA GLY A 51 -16.97 -16.14 1.08
C GLY A 51 -17.30 -14.97 0.17
N LYS A 52 -17.97 -13.96 0.73
CA LYS A 52 -18.43 -12.77 -0.01
C LYS A 52 -17.24 -11.98 -0.59
N THR A 53 -17.44 -11.37 -1.75
CA THR A 53 -16.48 -10.45 -2.36
C THR A 53 -16.13 -9.31 -1.40
N CYS A 54 -14.85 -8.97 -1.30
CA CYS A 54 -14.41 -7.91 -0.39
C CYS A 54 -14.89 -6.55 -0.91
N ARG A 55 -15.83 -5.93 -0.19
CA ARG A 55 -16.37 -4.60 -0.52
C ARG A 55 -15.30 -3.50 -0.55
N ARG A 56 -14.21 -3.69 0.20
CA ARG A 56 -13.12 -2.71 0.29
C ARG A 56 -12.29 -2.70 -1.00
N CYS A 57 -11.80 -3.82 -1.49
CA CYS A 57 -11.04 -3.85 -2.75
C CYS A 57 -11.90 -4.16 -3.99
N LYS A 58 -13.23 -4.26 -3.82
CA LYS A 58 -14.19 -4.63 -4.87
C LYS A 58 -13.81 -5.92 -5.62
N GLY A 59 -13.23 -6.90 -4.92
CA GLY A 59 -12.82 -8.17 -5.53
C GLY A 59 -11.38 -8.25 -6.03
N VAL A 60 -10.66 -7.13 -6.11
CA VAL A 60 -9.31 -7.10 -6.71
C VAL A 60 -8.24 -7.68 -5.78
N GLY A 61 -8.43 -7.59 -4.47
CA GLY A 61 -7.43 -8.02 -3.48
C GLY A 61 -6.31 -7.01 -3.24
N LYS A 62 -6.07 -6.06 -4.15
CA LYS A 62 -5.04 -5.03 -4.03
C LYS A 62 -5.61 -3.63 -3.76
N ARG A 63 -4.78 -2.73 -3.21
CA ARG A 63 -5.04 -1.30 -3.06
C ARG A 63 -3.76 -0.47 -3.24
N ILE A 64 -3.90 0.77 -3.65
CA ILE A 64 -2.79 1.71 -3.82
C ILE A 64 -2.17 2.03 -2.45
N ARG A 65 -0.84 1.97 -2.33
CA ARG A 65 -0.10 2.38 -1.13
C ARG A 65 -0.18 3.89 -0.91
N VAL A 66 -0.08 4.34 0.35
CA VAL A 66 -0.20 5.75 0.74
C VAL A 66 0.79 6.64 -0.03
N GLY A 67 2.05 6.21 -0.18
CA GLY A 67 3.06 6.98 -0.92
C GLY A 67 2.65 7.27 -2.36
N ARG A 68 2.12 6.26 -3.08
CA ARG A 68 1.62 6.47 -4.45
C ARG A 68 0.35 7.33 -4.48
N HIS A 69 -0.49 7.25 -3.46
CA HIS A 69 -1.66 8.11 -3.36
C HIS A 69 -1.28 9.58 -3.21
N LEU A 70 -0.29 9.89 -2.36
CA LEU A 70 0.25 11.25 -2.18
C LEU A 70 0.89 11.77 -3.46
N PHE A 71 1.72 10.96 -4.12
CA PHE A 71 2.32 11.34 -5.41
C PHE A 71 1.24 11.67 -6.46
N ASN A 72 0.21 10.84 -6.59
CA ASN A 72 -0.87 11.08 -7.53
C ASN A 72 -1.65 12.37 -7.22
N ILE A 73 -1.86 12.70 -5.94
CA ILE A 73 -2.51 13.96 -5.53
C ILE A 73 -1.61 15.14 -5.87
N ALA A 74 -0.33 15.09 -5.47
CA ALA A 74 0.65 16.15 -5.73
C ALA A 74 0.82 16.43 -7.23
N HIS A 75 0.89 15.37 -8.03
CA HIS A 75 0.97 15.47 -9.48
C HIS A 75 -0.29 16.13 -10.06
N ARG A 76 -1.49 15.74 -9.61
CA ARG A 76 -2.74 16.39 -10.04
C ARG A 76 -2.79 17.87 -9.68
N THR A 77 -2.38 18.24 -8.47
CA THR A 77 -2.35 19.65 -8.05
C THR A 77 -1.33 20.46 -8.84
N TRP A 78 -0.17 19.88 -9.16
CA TRP A 78 0.85 20.55 -9.98
C TRP A 78 0.34 20.83 -11.39
N HIS A 79 -0.24 19.82 -12.07
CA HIS A 79 -0.84 19.98 -13.41
C HIS A 79 -2.03 20.94 -13.43
N ALA A 80 -2.82 20.98 -12.36
CA ALA A 80 -3.95 21.90 -12.27
C ALA A 80 -3.50 23.38 -12.12
N GLY A 81 -2.31 23.63 -11.58
CA GLY A 81 -1.75 24.98 -11.43
C GLY A 81 -0.89 25.44 -12.61
N THR A 82 -0.53 24.54 -13.53
CA THR A 82 0.20 24.85 -14.77
C THR A 82 -0.70 24.95 -16.01
N ASN A 83 -2.03 24.79 -15.86
CA ASN A 83 -3.04 25.18 -16.85
C ASN A 83 -3.62 26.55 -16.51
#